data_AF-X6GH25-F1
#
_entry.id   AF-X6GH25-F1
#
_cell.length_a   1.000
_cell.length_b   1.000
_cell.length_c   1.000
_cell.angle_alpha   90.00
_cell.angle_beta   90.00
_cell.angle_gamma   90.00
#
_symmetry.space_group_name_H-M   'P 1'
#
loop_
_entity.id
_entity.type
_entity.pdbx_description
1 polymer ?
#
loop_
_entity_poly.entity_id
_entity_poly.type
_entity_poly.pdbx_seq_one_letter_code
_entity_poly.pdbx_strand_id
1 'polypeptide(L)'
;MENQTVRQVARISVGGNSVRVVLSNAFGEKPLTIGAGSVAIAGKGGNVDQATLKPLTWGGNSSVVVPPGAPILSDPIALSAEALSEISVSIFLPKKTALSSVHWDGVQTAYISGPGNFTNEAAFKADSTLKSRLFLSDIWVDAVPESEAIVFFGDSITDGNCSTPDANNRWPDHIAKRLQEANRKVAVVNEAFSGNRVLTDGMGVNALGRFDSDILSHPKVSTVVLMMGINDIGWPGENAITPDDKEPTAQDIITGYKQLIDRAHAHGIRIVGATLTPFAETFKGLPTEGYYTPEKEKIRVAVNEWIRTGGGFDGVVDFDKVMEDPAKPGYLRDDYDCGDNLHPNDAGYKAMADAVDLDVLLGSAK
;
A
#
# COMPACT_ATOMS: atom_id res chain seq x y z
N MET A 1 -2.54 14.77 -17.96
CA MET A 1 -2.27 13.90 -19.13
C MET A 1 -3.33 14.14 -20.19
N GLU A 2 -3.02 14.00 -21.47
CA GLU A 2 -4.01 14.20 -22.55
C GLU A 2 -3.61 13.42 -23.80
N ASN A 3 -4.54 12.63 -24.36
CA ASN A 3 -4.32 11.77 -25.52
C ASN A 3 -3.09 10.86 -25.34
N GLN A 4 -2.95 10.22 -24.17
CA GLN A 4 -1.78 9.39 -23.85
C GLN A 4 -2.20 8.05 -23.26
N THR A 5 -1.36 7.05 -23.44
CA THR A 5 -1.47 5.75 -22.77
C THR A 5 -0.54 5.72 -21.58
N VAL A 6 -1.06 5.28 -20.44
CA VAL A 6 -0.27 4.92 -19.25
C VAL A 6 -0.21 3.41 -19.19
N ARG A 7 0.98 2.85 -19.00
CA ARG A 7 1.20 1.43 -18.73
C ARG A 7 1.88 1.24 -17.39
N GLN A 8 1.31 0.40 -16.55
CA GLN A 8 1.71 0.21 -15.16
C GLN A 8 1.84 -1.27 -14.88
N VAL A 9 2.81 -1.64 -14.05
CA VAL A 9 3.02 -3.01 -13.62
C VAL A 9 2.64 -3.15 -12.15
N ALA A 10 1.93 -4.22 -11.82
CA ALA A 10 1.64 -4.61 -10.45
C ALA A 10 1.80 -6.11 -10.30
N ARG A 11 2.40 -6.54 -9.19
CA ARG A 11 2.58 -7.95 -8.86
C ARG A 11 1.35 -8.46 -8.10
N ILE A 12 0.75 -9.54 -8.59
CA ILE A 12 -0.33 -10.22 -7.87
C ILE A 12 0.28 -11.13 -6.80
N SER A 13 -0.40 -11.32 -5.67
CA SER A 13 0.07 -12.18 -4.58
C SER A 13 -0.39 -13.64 -4.72
N VAL A 14 -1.60 -13.85 -5.26
CA VAL A 14 -2.18 -15.17 -5.57
C VAL A 14 -2.41 -15.33 -7.06
N GLY A 15 -2.38 -16.58 -7.54
CA GLY A 15 -2.66 -16.93 -8.94
C GLY A 15 -4.12 -17.28 -9.21
N GLY A 16 -4.48 -17.32 -10.49
CA GLY A 16 -5.84 -17.63 -10.94
C GLY A 16 -5.95 -17.68 -12.46
N ASN A 17 -7.18 -17.91 -12.95
CA ASN A 17 -7.46 -18.06 -14.39
C ASN A 17 -8.11 -16.83 -15.03
N SER A 18 -8.50 -15.85 -14.21
CA SER A 18 -9.16 -14.64 -14.64
C SER A 18 -8.79 -13.51 -13.70
N VAL A 19 -8.71 -12.31 -14.25
CA VAL A 19 -8.44 -11.08 -13.51
C VAL A 19 -9.51 -10.03 -13.78
N ARG A 20 -9.66 -9.09 -12.87
CA ARG A 20 -10.35 -7.82 -13.10
C ARG A 20 -9.45 -6.68 -12.66
N VAL A 21 -9.55 -5.56 -13.37
CA VAL A 21 -8.81 -4.34 -13.05
C VAL A 21 -9.76 -3.36 -12.37
N VAL A 22 -9.33 -2.78 -11.26
CA VAL A 22 -10.03 -1.69 -10.57
C VAL A 22 -9.30 -0.39 -10.85
N LEU A 23 -10.04 0.59 -11.37
CA LEU A 23 -9.56 1.96 -11.54
C LEU A 23 -10.33 2.89 -10.60
N SER A 24 -9.64 3.88 -10.04
CA SER A 24 -10.19 4.81 -9.06
C SER A 24 -10.24 6.24 -9.60
N ASN A 25 -11.38 6.88 -9.38
CA ASN A 25 -11.56 8.33 -9.47
C ASN A 25 -11.99 8.92 -8.10
N ALA A 26 -11.62 8.25 -6.99
CA ALA A 26 -12.08 8.57 -5.64
C ALA A 26 -11.79 10.02 -5.21
N PHE A 27 -10.68 10.58 -5.69
CA PHE A 27 -10.26 11.96 -5.39
C PHE A 27 -10.47 12.92 -6.58
N GLY A 28 -11.11 12.45 -7.66
CA GLY A 28 -11.39 13.28 -8.82
C GLY A 28 -12.68 14.07 -8.68
N GLU A 29 -12.62 15.37 -8.98
CA GLU A 29 -13.79 16.27 -9.04
C GLU A 29 -14.50 16.26 -10.41
N LYS A 30 -13.91 15.60 -11.41
CA LYS A 30 -14.41 15.54 -12.79
C LYS A 30 -14.53 14.09 -13.26
N PRO A 31 -15.42 13.79 -14.22
CA PRO A 31 -15.51 12.44 -14.79
C PRO A 31 -14.19 12.01 -15.46
N LEU A 32 -13.69 10.83 -15.09
CA LEU A 32 -12.51 10.22 -15.70
C LEU A 32 -12.93 9.43 -16.94
N THR A 33 -12.49 9.85 -18.12
CA THR A 33 -12.75 9.13 -19.37
C THR A 33 -11.60 8.18 -19.69
N ILE A 34 -11.87 6.87 -19.69
CA ILE A 34 -10.95 5.83 -20.18
C ILE A 34 -11.39 5.44 -21.60
N GLY A 35 -10.55 5.73 -22.58
CA GLY A 35 -10.86 5.50 -24.00
C GLY A 35 -10.60 4.07 -24.48
N ALA A 36 -9.66 3.38 -23.84
CA ALA A 36 -9.35 1.97 -24.04
C ALA A 36 -8.52 1.47 -22.85
N GLY A 37 -8.49 0.15 -22.65
CA GLY A 37 -7.58 -0.47 -21.70
C GLY A 37 -7.17 -1.86 -22.14
N SER A 38 -6.08 -2.37 -21.56
CA SER A 38 -5.61 -3.74 -21.79
C SER A 38 -4.86 -4.28 -20.58
N VAL A 39 -4.75 -5.60 -20.51
CA VAL A 39 -4.01 -6.35 -19.50
C VAL A 39 -3.18 -7.44 -20.16
N ALA A 40 -2.02 -7.75 -19.58
CA ALA A 40 -1.11 -8.81 -20.04
C ALA A 40 -0.14 -9.22 -18.92
N ILE A 41 0.53 -10.36 -19.09
CA ILE A 41 1.75 -10.64 -18.32
C ILE A 41 2.82 -9.61 -18.69
N ALA A 42 3.44 -9.02 -17.66
CA ALA A 42 4.44 -7.98 -17.85
C ALA A 42 5.74 -8.56 -18.44
N GLY A 43 6.36 -7.77 -19.31
CA GLY A 43 7.72 -7.95 -19.80
C GLY A 43 8.63 -6.84 -19.29
N LYS A 44 9.89 -6.83 -19.75
CA LYS A 44 10.88 -5.83 -19.33
C LYS A 44 10.60 -4.45 -19.94
N GLY A 45 10.83 -3.40 -19.16
CA GLY A 45 10.83 -2.01 -19.65
C GLY A 45 9.48 -1.53 -20.18
N GLY A 46 8.37 -1.96 -19.57
CA GLY A 46 7.01 -1.62 -20.01
C GLY A 46 6.49 -2.46 -21.18
N ASN A 47 7.29 -3.40 -21.69
CA ASN A 47 6.78 -4.37 -22.68
C ASN A 47 5.83 -5.37 -22.02
N VAL A 48 5.08 -6.10 -22.83
CA VAL A 48 4.19 -7.17 -22.38
C VAL A 48 4.34 -8.41 -23.24
N ASP A 49 3.97 -9.57 -22.71
CA ASP A 49 3.83 -10.78 -23.52
C ASP A 49 2.60 -10.65 -24.43
N GLN A 50 2.86 -10.54 -25.73
CA GLN A 50 1.83 -10.38 -26.76
C GLN A 50 0.81 -11.52 -26.78
N ALA A 51 1.20 -12.75 -26.42
CA ALA A 51 0.29 -13.89 -26.40
C ALA A 51 -0.79 -13.75 -25.30
N THR A 52 -0.47 -12.98 -24.25
CA THR A 52 -1.34 -12.78 -23.09
C THR A 52 -2.09 -11.45 -23.14
N LEU A 53 -1.83 -10.61 -24.14
CA LEU A 53 -2.44 -9.29 -24.26
C LEU A 53 -3.94 -9.39 -24.57
N LYS A 54 -4.76 -8.87 -23.66
CA LYS A 54 -6.21 -8.85 -23.76
C LYS A 54 -6.75 -7.43 -23.55
N PRO A 55 -7.78 -7.00 -24.31
CA PRO A 55 -8.45 -5.74 -24.06
C PRO A 55 -9.26 -5.82 -22.76
N LEU A 56 -9.36 -4.68 -22.06
CA LEU A 56 -10.32 -4.48 -20.96
C LEU A 56 -11.66 -4.04 -21.54
N THR A 57 -12.74 -4.46 -20.88
CA THR A 57 -14.10 -3.98 -21.16
C THR A 57 -14.84 -3.62 -19.87
N TRP A 58 -15.90 -2.83 -20.00
CA TRP A 58 -16.79 -2.43 -18.91
C TRP A 58 -18.25 -2.58 -19.38
N GLY A 59 -18.93 -3.62 -18.89
CA GLY A 59 -20.25 -4.00 -19.39
C GLY A 59 -20.25 -4.29 -20.89
N GLY A 60 -19.18 -4.90 -21.40
CA GLY A 60 -18.95 -5.20 -22.82
C GLY A 60 -18.43 -4.02 -23.66
N ASN A 61 -18.32 -2.81 -23.10
CA ASN A 61 -17.82 -1.64 -23.83
C ASN A 61 -16.31 -1.49 -23.68
N SER A 62 -15.62 -1.07 -24.76
CA SER A 62 -14.17 -0.85 -24.76
C SER A 62 -13.74 0.46 -24.09
N SER A 63 -14.68 1.32 -23.69
CA SER A 63 -14.44 2.60 -23.03
C SER A 63 -15.46 2.83 -21.93
N VAL A 64 -15.10 3.67 -20.96
CA VAL A 64 -15.95 3.99 -19.81
C VAL A 64 -15.71 5.41 -19.33
N VAL A 65 -16.74 6.02 -18.73
CA VAL A 65 -16.64 7.28 -18.00
C VAL A 65 -16.92 6.98 -16.54
N VAL A 66 -15.91 7.19 -15.69
CA VAL A 66 -16.01 6.99 -14.24
C VAL A 66 -16.47 8.29 -13.59
N PRO A 67 -17.57 8.29 -12.82
CA PRO A 67 -18.01 9.47 -12.09
C PRO A 67 -16.94 10.01 -11.12
N PRO A 68 -16.98 11.31 -10.78
CA PRO A 68 -16.24 11.85 -9.64
C PRO A 68 -16.48 11.03 -8.37
N GLY A 69 -15.42 10.73 -7.62
CA GLY A 69 -15.52 10.01 -6.34
C GLY A 69 -15.75 8.51 -6.43
N ALA A 70 -15.81 7.92 -7.63
CA ALA A 70 -16.19 6.51 -7.81
C ALA A 70 -15.01 5.62 -8.29
N PRO A 71 -14.98 4.34 -7.89
CA PRO A 71 -14.19 3.33 -8.58
C PRO A 71 -14.95 2.77 -9.80
N ILE A 72 -14.23 2.05 -10.66
CA ILE A 72 -14.80 1.21 -11.72
C ILE A 72 -14.05 -0.13 -11.79
N LEU A 73 -14.81 -1.22 -11.89
CA LEU A 73 -14.30 -2.58 -12.07
C LEU A 73 -14.47 -2.99 -13.54
N SER A 74 -13.45 -3.57 -14.15
CA SER A 74 -13.57 -4.17 -15.48
C SER A 74 -14.45 -5.42 -15.47
N ASP A 75 -14.94 -5.81 -16.64
CA ASP A 75 -15.44 -7.17 -16.85
C ASP A 75 -14.32 -8.20 -16.56
N PRO A 76 -14.63 -9.48 -16.27
CA PRO A 76 -13.63 -10.52 -16.06
C PRO A 76 -12.84 -10.80 -17.35
N ILE A 77 -11.51 -10.89 -17.24
CA ILE A 77 -10.61 -11.19 -18.36
C ILE A 77 -9.97 -12.55 -18.11
N ALA A 78 -10.18 -13.49 -19.04
CA ALA A 78 -9.48 -14.78 -19.03
C ALA A 78 -7.98 -14.59 -19.29
N LEU A 79 -7.22 -14.50 -18.20
CA LEU A 79 -5.78 -14.35 -18.14
C LEU A 79 -5.29 -15.27 -17.02
N SER A 80 -4.73 -16.43 -17.40
CA SER A 80 -4.08 -17.32 -16.43
C SER A 80 -2.76 -16.71 -15.98
N ALA A 81 -2.59 -16.57 -14.67
CA ALA A 81 -1.38 -16.06 -14.06
C ALA A 81 -1.07 -16.87 -12.79
N GLU A 82 0.21 -17.23 -12.66
CA GLU A 82 0.71 -17.88 -11.44
C GLU A 82 0.80 -16.86 -10.30
N ALA A 83 0.78 -17.36 -9.06
CA ALA A 83 1.02 -16.50 -7.90
C ALA A 83 2.35 -15.76 -8.07
N LEU A 84 2.41 -14.51 -7.59
CA LEU A 84 3.59 -13.64 -7.70
C LEU A 84 3.96 -13.16 -9.10
N SER A 85 3.10 -13.40 -10.11
CA SER A 85 3.29 -12.85 -11.46
C SER A 85 3.15 -11.33 -11.48
N GLU A 86 3.86 -10.70 -12.41
CA GLU A 86 3.70 -9.27 -12.70
C GLU A 86 2.70 -9.09 -13.85
N ILE A 87 1.67 -8.28 -13.59
CA ILE A 87 0.61 -7.97 -14.53
C ILE A 87 0.77 -6.52 -14.98
N SER A 88 0.80 -6.32 -16.29
CA SER A 88 0.82 -5.00 -16.89
C SER A 88 -0.59 -4.57 -17.25
N VAL A 89 -0.99 -3.39 -16.79
CA VAL A 89 -2.27 -2.74 -17.11
C VAL A 89 -1.98 -1.49 -17.93
N SER A 90 -2.62 -1.36 -19.09
CA SER A 90 -2.58 -0.14 -19.89
C SER A 90 -3.93 0.56 -19.89
N ILE A 91 -3.95 1.88 -19.75
CA ILE A 91 -5.15 2.71 -19.91
C ILE A 91 -4.85 3.87 -20.86
N PHE A 92 -5.76 4.14 -21.79
CA PHE A 92 -5.69 5.29 -22.69
C PHE A 92 -6.61 6.41 -22.20
N LEU A 93 -6.04 7.60 -22.04
CA LEU A 93 -6.72 8.82 -21.61
C LEU A 93 -6.91 9.75 -22.82
N PRO A 94 -8.05 9.67 -23.54
CA PRO A 94 -8.26 10.40 -24.81
C PRO A 94 -8.47 11.90 -24.61
N LYS A 95 -8.85 12.34 -23.40
CA LYS A 95 -9.13 13.73 -23.05
C LYS A 95 -8.10 14.23 -22.06
N LYS A 96 -8.06 15.55 -21.87
CA LYS A 96 -7.31 16.15 -20.78
C LYS A 96 -7.82 15.64 -19.44
N THR A 97 -6.96 14.90 -18.75
CA THR A 97 -7.20 14.24 -17.47
C THR A 97 -6.23 14.79 -16.44
N ALA A 98 -6.77 15.33 -15.34
CA ALA A 98 -5.99 15.70 -14.16
C ALA A 98 -5.59 14.43 -13.40
N LEU A 99 -4.36 14.41 -12.87
CA LEU A 99 -3.89 13.31 -12.03
C LEU A 99 -4.40 13.52 -10.60
N SER A 100 -5.68 13.21 -10.39
CA SER A 100 -6.37 13.46 -9.11
C SER A 100 -6.37 12.25 -8.17
N SER A 101 -6.37 11.03 -8.70
CA SER A 101 -6.26 9.79 -7.93
C SER A 101 -4.96 9.10 -8.29
N VAL A 102 -3.94 9.37 -7.46
CA VAL A 102 -2.56 8.93 -7.66
C VAL A 102 -2.03 8.37 -6.36
N HIS A 103 -1.41 7.21 -6.46
CA HIS A 103 -0.52 6.73 -5.42
C HIS A 103 0.91 7.18 -5.74
N TRP A 104 1.38 8.22 -5.05
CA TRP A 104 2.63 8.92 -5.40
C TRP A 104 3.87 8.07 -5.15
N ASP A 105 3.94 7.37 -4.02
CA ASP A 105 5.05 6.50 -3.64
C ASP A 105 4.81 5.05 -4.07
N GLY A 106 4.37 4.86 -5.30
CA GLY A 106 4.11 3.53 -5.86
C GLY A 106 5.32 2.59 -5.86
N VAL A 107 6.55 3.13 -5.81
CA VAL A 107 7.82 2.40 -5.96
C VAL A 107 7.78 1.40 -7.14
N GLN A 108 7.03 1.80 -8.18
CA GLN A 108 6.82 1.07 -9.43
C GLN A 108 6.82 2.08 -10.57
N THR A 109 7.43 1.71 -11.68
CA THR A 109 7.52 2.54 -12.87
C THR A 109 6.19 2.51 -13.64
N ALA A 110 5.56 3.67 -13.75
CA ALA A 110 4.51 3.95 -14.73
C ALA A 110 5.15 4.52 -16.00
N TYR A 111 4.89 3.87 -17.14
CA TYR A 111 5.36 4.26 -18.45
C TYR A 111 4.28 5.10 -19.16
N ILE A 112 4.66 6.25 -19.68
CA ILE A 112 3.75 7.20 -20.32
C ILE A 112 4.15 7.34 -21.79
N SER A 113 3.22 7.06 -22.70
CA SER A 113 3.47 7.18 -24.14
C SER A 113 3.48 8.63 -24.61
N GLY A 114 3.95 8.85 -25.83
CA GLY A 114 3.57 10.02 -26.63
C GLY A 114 2.07 10.00 -26.99
N PRO A 115 1.61 10.97 -27.81
CA PRO A 115 0.21 11.08 -28.17
C PRO A 115 -0.32 9.82 -28.88
N GLY A 116 -1.38 9.21 -28.36
CA GLY A 116 -2.09 8.10 -28.99
C GLY A 116 -2.49 6.96 -28.04
N ASN A 117 -3.25 6.04 -28.62
CA ASN A 117 -3.68 4.80 -27.98
C ASN A 117 -2.69 3.67 -28.33
N PHE A 118 -1.90 3.26 -27.35
CA PHE A 118 -0.91 2.18 -27.45
C PHE A 118 -1.29 0.98 -26.57
N THR A 119 -2.55 0.87 -26.15
CA THR A 119 -3.01 -0.21 -25.25
C THR A 119 -2.83 -1.60 -25.86
N ASN A 120 -2.90 -1.74 -27.18
CA ASN A 120 -2.74 -3.02 -27.89
C ASN A 120 -1.30 -3.31 -28.37
N GLU A 121 -0.33 -2.48 -28.00
CA GLU A 121 1.05 -2.67 -28.43
C GLU A 121 1.85 -3.50 -27.42
N ALA A 122 2.48 -4.57 -27.90
CA ALA A 122 3.32 -5.41 -27.05
C ALA A 122 4.59 -4.67 -26.59
N ALA A 123 5.21 -3.94 -27.52
CA ALA A 123 6.31 -3.04 -27.22
C ALA A 123 5.79 -1.68 -26.75
N PHE A 124 6.36 -1.12 -25.69
CA PHE A 124 5.96 0.20 -25.19
C PHE A 124 7.10 1.21 -25.29
N LYS A 125 6.95 2.20 -26.18
CA LYS A 125 7.85 3.34 -26.24
C LYS A 125 7.32 4.44 -25.32
N ALA A 126 7.93 4.55 -24.14
CA ALA A 126 7.64 5.63 -23.21
C ALA A 126 8.33 6.93 -23.65
N ASP A 127 7.59 8.04 -23.65
CA ASP A 127 8.15 9.39 -23.75
C ASP A 127 8.58 9.91 -22.37
N SER A 128 7.94 9.42 -21.31
CA SER A 128 8.31 9.71 -19.93
C SER A 128 7.91 8.59 -18.97
N THR A 129 8.41 8.65 -17.74
CA THR A 129 8.12 7.70 -16.67
C THR A 129 7.86 8.41 -15.35
N LEU A 130 7.06 7.80 -14.48
CA LEU A 130 6.86 8.19 -13.08
C LEU A 130 7.06 6.98 -12.17
N LYS A 131 7.37 7.21 -10.89
CA LYS A 131 7.47 6.15 -9.87
C LYS A 131 6.19 6.05 -9.03
N SER A 132 5.04 6.08 -9.68
CA SER A 132 3.72 6.26 -9.04
C SER A 132 2.68 5.35 -9.70
N ARG A 133 1.57 5.05 -9.02
CA ARG A 133 0.39 4.43 -9.65
C ARG A 133 -0.65 5.49 -9.99
N LEU A 134 -1.04 5.57 -11.25
CA LEU A 134 -2.02 6.52 -11.77
C LEU A 134 -3.35 5.80 -11.99
N PHE A 135 -4.36 6.13 -11.20
CA PHE A 135 -5.72 5.58 -11.25
C PHE A 135 -5.88 4.08 -11.03
N LEU A 136 -4.84 3.24 -11.19
CA LEU A 136 -4.90 1.81 -10.89
C LEU A 136 -4.90 1.61 -9.37
N SER A 137 -5.99 1.07 -8.83
CA SER A 137 -6.07 0.70 -7.41
C SER A 137 -5.75 -0.78 -7.23
N ASP A 138 -6.42 -1.66 -7.97
CA ASP A 138 -6.36 -3.11 -7.73
C ASP A 138 -6.33 -3.97 -8.98
N ILE A 139 -5.82 -5.18 -8.78
CA ILE A 139 -6.00 -6.31 -9.69
C ILE A 139 -6.62 -7.44 -8.88
N TRP A 140 -7.90 -7.71 -9.13
CA TRP A 140 -8.60 -8.82 -8.51
C TRP A 140 -8.34 -10.09 -9.30
N VAL A 141 -8.07 -11.18 -8.61
CA VAL A 141 -7.81 -12.49 -9.21
C VAL A 141 -8.92 -13.44 -8.82
N ASP A 142 -9.51 -14.14 -9.80
CA ASP A 142 -10.41 -15.26 -9.55
C ASP A 142 -9.56 -16.47 -9.07
N ALA A 143 -9.14 -16.39 -7.81
CA ALA A 143 -8.36 -17.41 -7.11
C ALA A 143 -9.25 -18.59 -6.68
N VAL A 144 -8.63 -19.67 -6.22
CA VAL A 144 -9.36 -20.86 -5.74
C VAL A 144 -10.26 -20.52 -4.54
N PRO A 145 -11.41 -21.20 -4.36
CA PRO A 145 -12.45 -20.80 -3.39
C PRO A 145 -11.97 -20.68 -1.94
N GLU A 146 -10.98 -21.48 -1.54
CA GLU A 146 -10.43 -21.47 -0.16
C GLU A 146 -9.44 -20.30 0.08
N SER A 147 -9.22 -19.44 -0.91
CA SER A 147 -8.31 -18.30 -0.74
C SER A 147 -8.93 -17.22 0.12
N GLU A 148 -8.10 -16.58 0.93
CA GLU A 148 -8.43 -15.44 1.81
C GLU A 148 -7.49 -14.26 1.50
N ALA A 149 -7.77 -13.08 2.06
CA ALA A 149 -6.92 -11.90 1.92
C ALA A 149 -6.44 -11.37 3.28
N ILE A 150 -5.19 -10.91 3.31
CA ILE A 150 -4.61 -10.11 4.38
C ILE A 150 -4.37 -8.71 3.82
N VAL A 151 -4.87 -7.69 4.52
CA VAL A 151 -4.64 -6.29 4.16
C VAL A 151 -3.60 -5.68 5.10
N PHE A 152 -2.53 -5.13 4.54
CA PHE A 152 -1.53 -4.36 5.25
C PHE A 152 -1.93 -2.90 5.23
N PHE A 153 -2.33 -2.37 6.38
CA PHE A 153 -2.90 -1.05 6.55
C PHE A 153 -1.90 -0.18 7.33
N GLY A 154 -1.29 0.78 6.65
CA GLY A 154 -0.18 1.51 7.23
C GLY A 154 0.19 2.81 6.52
N ASP A 155 1.36 3.31 6.86
CA ASP A 155 1.95 4.54 6.32
C ASP A 155 3.13 4.26 5.38
N SER A 156 4.02 5.23 5.18
CA SER A 156 5.19 5.15 4.29
C SER A 156 6.09 3.94 4.55
N ILE A 157 6.16 3.45 5.78
CA ILE A 157 6.98 2.28 6.13
C ILE A 157 6.32 1.01 5.56
N THR A 158 4.98 0.92 5.57
CA THR A 158 4.28 -0.23 4.99
C THR A 158 4.13 -0.11 3.48
N ASP A 159 3.97 1.11 2.99
CA ASP A 159 3.95 1.43 1.56
C ASP A 159 5.29 1.10 0.88
N GLY A 160 6.38 1.18 1.64
CA GLY A 160 7.70 0.75 1.20
C GLY A 160 8.56 1.89 0.67
N ASN A 161 8.44 3.09 1.24
CA ASN A 161 9.34 4.19 0.94
C ASN A 161 10.81 3.74 1.10
N CYS A 162 11.72 4.27 0.29
CA CYS A 162 13.12 3.79 0.20
C CYS A 162 13.34 2.35 -0.32
N SER A 163 12.29 1.57 -0.61
CA SER A 163 12.47 0.29 -1.33
C SER A 163 13.03 0.54 -2.73
N THR A 164 13.88 -0.37 -3.21
CA THR A 164 14.36 -0.31 -4.60
C THR A 164 13.18 -0.35 -5.58
N PRO A 165 13.03 0.66 -6.46
CA PRO A 165 11.94 0.70 -7.43
C PRO A 165 11.90 -0.55 -8.30
N ASP A 166 10.70 -1.02 -8.61
CA ASP A 166 10.42 -2.21 -9.44
C ASP A 166 10.94 -3.55 -8.87
N ALA A 167 11.60 -3.57 -7.70
CA ALA A 167 12.18 -4.79 -7.14
C ALA A 167 11.19 -5.61 -6.29
N ASN A 168 10.07 -5.01 -5.85
CA ASN A 168 9.12 -5.62 -4.91
C ASN A 168 9.80 -6.08 -3.60
N ASN A 169 10.64 -5.22 -3.01
CA ASN A 169 11.38 -5.47 -1.77
C ASN A 169 10.70 -4.85 -0.53
N ARG A 170 9.43 -4.47 -0.63
CA ARG A 170 8.65 -3.98 0.51
C ARG A 170 8.35 -5.16 1.43
N TRP A 171 8.16 -4.90 2.72
CA TRP A 171 7.91 -6.00 3.66
C TRP A 171 6.62 -6.79 3.35
N PRO A 172 5.50 -6.20 2.85
CA PRO A 172 4.34 -6.99 2.43
C PRO A 172 4.62 -7.88 1.20
N ASP A 173 5.49 -7.45 0.27
CA ASP A 173 5.89 -8.27 -0.88
C ASP A 173 6.69 -9.51 -0.44
N HIS A 174 7.56 -9.34 0.56
CA HIS A 174 8.28 -10.46 1.16
C HIS A 174 7.34 -11.41 1.90
N ILE A 175 6.32 -10.91 2.60
CA ILE A 175 5.27 -11.76 3.22
C ILE A 175 4.49 -12.52 2.15
N ALA A 176 4.09 -11.87 1.05
CA ALA A 176 3.41 -12.53 -0.07
C ALA A 176 4.24 -13.70 -0.60
N LYS A 177 5.55 -13.50 -0.80
CA LYS A 177 6.47 -14.56 -1.20
C LYS A 177 6.50 -15.72 -0.19
N ARG A 178 6.69 -15.42 1.10
CA ARG A 178 6.76 -16.45 2.17
C ARG A 178 5.46 -17.25 2.27
N LEU A 179 4.29 -16.61 2.09
CA LEU A 179 2.99 -17.29 2.07
C LEU A 179 2.90 -18.29 0.92
N GLN A 180 3.30 -17.91 -0.30
CA GLN A 180 3.29 -18.83 -1.44
C GLN A 180 4.30 -19.97 -1.29
N GLU A 181 5.50 -19.69 -0.74
CA GLU A 181 6.50 -20.71 -0.41
C GLU A 181 5.99 -21.71 0.64
N ALA A 182 5.15 -21.25 1.58
CA ALA A 182 4.46 -22.08 2.56
C ALA A 182 3.17 -22.74 2.02
N ASN A 183 2.92 -22.64 0.70
CA ASN A 183 1.73 -23.14 0.01
C ASN A 183 0.42 -22.63 0.65
N ARG A 184 0.41 -21.37 1.09
CA ARG A 184 -0.77 -20.68 1.62
C ARG A 184 -1.43 -19.89 0.50
N LYS A 185 -2.72 -20.15 0.27
CA LYS A 185 -3.55 -19.50 -0.74
C LYS A 185 -4.06 -18.15 -0.24
N VAL A 186 -3.16 -17.27 0.18
CA VAL A 186 -3.53 -16.01 0.85
C VAL A 186 -3.06 -14.84 0.03
N ALA A 187 -4.01 -14.00 -0.38
CA ALA A 187 -3.74 -12.74 -1.04
C ALA A 187 -3.18 -11.75 -0.03
N VAL A 188 -2.19 -10.99 -0.46
CA VAL A 188 -1.63 -9.84 0.24
C VAL A 188 -2.03 -8.59 -0.52
N VAL A 189 -2.68 -7.67 0.18
CA VAL A 189 -3.08 -6.36 -0.31
C VAL A 189 -2.34 -5.30 0.51
N ASN A 190 -1.63 -4.39 -0.16
CA ASN A 190 -0.96 -3.28 0.51
C ASN A 190 -1.80 -2.01 0.35
N GLU A 191 -2.48 -1.63 1.43
CA GLU A 191 -3.33 -0.44 1.55
C GLU A 191 -2.64 0.64 2.37
N ALA A 192 -1.32 0.69 2.32
CA ALA A 192 -0.53 1.74 2.93
C ALA A 192 -0.21 2.86 1.93
N PHE A 193 -0.04 4.07 2.44
CA PHE A 193 0.49 5.18 1.66
C PHE A 193 1.27 6.15 2.55
N SER A 194 2.26 6.81 1.96
CA SER A 194 3.09 7.78 2.68
C SER A 194 2.31 8.87 3.40
N GLY A 195 2.72 9.14 4.65
CA GLY A 195 2.13 10.19 5.47
C GLY A 195 0.73 9.89 6.00
N ASN A 196 0.27 8.64 5.93
CA ASN A 196 -0.98 8.28 6.56
C ASN A 196 -0.89 8.34 8.09
N ARG A 197 -2.02 8.67 8.72
CA ARG A 197 -2.20 8.89 10.15
C ARG A 197 -3.48 8.20 10.60
N VAL A 198 -3.54 7.81 11.86
CA VAL A 198 -4.70 7.15 12.45
C VAL A 198 -5.85 8.13 12.64
N LEU A 199 -5.55 9.32 13.17
CA LEU A 199 -6.55 10.23 13.75
C LEU A 199 -6.95 11.38 12.84
N THR A 200 -6.04 11.90 12.03
CA THR A 200 -6.22 13.16 11.29
C THR A 200 -5.73 13.03 9.85
N ASP A 201 -6.41 13.68 8.91
CA ASP A 201 -6.04 13.58 7.49
C ASP A 201 -4.63 14.12 7.25
N GLY A 202 -3.82 13.41 6.47
CA GLY A 202 -2.46 13.82 6.12
C GLY A 202 -2.35 14.08 4.63
N MET A 203 -1.48 13.33 3.96
CA MET A 203 -1.43 13.28 2.48
C MET A 203 -2.67 12.63 1.86
N GLY A 204 -3.51 12.01 2.68
CA GLY A 204 -4.81 11.42 2.32
C GLY A 204 -5.69 11.29 3.56
N VAL A 205 -6.84 10.62 3.40
CA VAL A 205 -7.81 10.40 4.48
C VAL A 205 -7.18 9.58 5.61
N ASN A 206 -7.46 9.94 6.86
CA ASN A 206 -7.00 9.19 8.03
C ASN A 206 -7.52 7.74 8.07
N ALA A 207 -6.84 6.87 8.82
CA ALA A 207 -7.16 5.45 8.92
C ALA A 207 -8.60 5.18 9.36
N LEU A 208 -9.12 5.95 10.32
CA LEU A 208 -10.51 5.81 10.78
C LEU A 208 -11.50 6.13 9.66
N GLY A 209 -11.22 7.17 8.87
CA GLY A 209 -12.08 7.61 7.77
C GLY A 209 -12.08 6.69 6.56
N ARG A 210 -10.98 5.96 6.31
CA ARG A 210 -10.82 5.11 5.11
C ARG A 210 -10.97 3.61 5.35
N PHE A 211 -11.22 3.18 6.59
CA PHE A 211 -11.29 1.75 6.91
C PHE A 211 -12.33 1.00 6.06
N ASP A 212 -13.52 1.57 5.79
CA ASP A 212 -14.52 0.87 4.97
C ASP A 212 -14.08 0.75 3.50
N SER A 213 -13.54 1.84 2.93
CA SER A 213 -13.15 1.88 1.52
C SER A 213 -11.91 1.05 1.24
N ASP A 214 -11.02 0.90 2.21
CA ASP A 214 -9.68 0.33 1.98
C ASP A 214 -9.54 -1.04 2.66
N ILE A 215 -10.50 -1.47 3.48
CA ILE A 215 -10.51 -2.80 4.09
C ILE A 215 -11.78 -3.55 3.68
N LEU A 216 -12.95 -3.01 3.99
CA LEU A 216 -14.21 -3.75 3.85
C LEU A 216 -14.67 -3.88 2.40
N SER A 217 -14.11 -3.06 1.49
CA SER A 217 -14.37 -3.15 0.05
C SER A 217 -13.69 -4.36 -0.60
N HIS A 218 -12.63 -4.91 0.03
CA HIS A 218 -11.88 -6.03 -0.50
C HIS A 218 -12.61 -7.35 -0.26
N PRO A 219 -12.62 -8.26 -1.26
CA PRO A 219 -13.23 -9.56 -1.10
C PRO A 219 -12.40 -10.43 -0.17
N LYS A 220 -13.09 -11.16 0.74
CA LYS A 220 -12.51 -12.21 1.58
C LYS A 220 -11.36 -11.76 2.49
N VAL A 221 -11.38 -10.51 2.96
CA VAL A 221 -10.47 -10.07 4.01
C VAL A 221 -10.70 -10.91 5.25
N SER A 222 -9.65 -11.58 5.72
CA SER A 222 -9.62 -12.38 6.93
C SER A 222 -8.88 -11.66 8.07
N THR A 223 -7.85 -10.90 7.71
CA THR A 223 -6.97 -10.21 8.66
C THR A 223 -6.53 -8.85 8.11
N VAL A 224 -6.50 -7.85 8.99
CA VAL A 224 -5.81 -6.57 8.80
C VAL A 224 -4.54 -6.58 9.64
N VAL A 225 -3.44 -6.14 9.06
CA VAL A 225 -2.20 -5.85 9.80
C VAL A 225 -2.04 -4.34 9.87
N LEU A 226 -2.19 -3.77 11.06
CA LEU A 226 -2.11 -2.35 11.31
C LEU A 226 -0.69 -1.97 11.75
N MET A 227 -0.02 -1.15 10.94
CA MET A 227 1.25 -0.49 11.29
C MET A 227 1.15 0.99 10.93
N MET A 228 0.69 1.81 11.88
CA MET A 228 0.47 3.23 11.65
C MET A 228 0.40 3.97 12.98
N GLY A 229 0.86 5.22 13.02
CA GLY A 229 0.80 6.05 14.23
C GLY A 229 2.06 6.90 14.42
N ILE A 230 3.14 6.54 13.73
CA ILE A 230 4.39 7.30 13.81
C ILE A 230 4.22 8.71 13.24
N ASN A 231 3.40 8.89 12.19
CA ASN A 231 3.08 10.20 11.64
C ASN A 231 2.11 11.01 12.53
N ASP A 232 1.19 10.36 13.26
CA ASP A 232 0.37 11.05 14.26
C ASP A 232 1.24 11.71 15.33
N ILE A 233 2.32 11.02 15.74
CA ILE A 233 3.30 11.50 16.72
C ILE A 233 4.25 12.52 16.09
N GLY A 234 4.80 12.20 14.92
CA GLY A 234 5.92 12.93 14.32
C GLY A 234 5.52 14.23 13.64
N TRP A 235 4.36 14.29 12.99
CA TRP A 235 4.01 15.45 12.16
C TRP A 235 3.70 16.73 12.94
N PRO A 236 2.95 16.70 14.05
CA PRO A 236 2.56 17.92 14.76
C PRO A 236 3.72 18.58 15.51
N GLY A 237 3.64 19.89 15.75
CA GLY A 237 4.57 20.62 16.64
C GLY A 237 5.65 21.45 15.96
N GLU A 238 6.38 22.23 16.76
CA GLU A 238 7.37 23.19 16.25
C GLU A 238 8.47 22.51 15.44
N ASN A 239 8.83 23.11 14.29
CA ASN A 239 9.80 22.56 13.34
C ASN A 239 9.49 21.13 12.86
N ALA A 240 8.22 20.72 12.89
CA ALA A 240 7.73 19.48 12.31
C ALA A 240 6.94 19.75 11.00
N ILE A 241 6.26 18.73 10.47
CA ILE A 241 5.57 18.81 9.17
C ILE A 241 4.29 19.66 9.27
N THR A 242 3.56 19.57 10.37
CA THR A 242 2.32 20.33 10.64
C THR A 242 2.47 21.16 11.91
N PRO A 243 3.12 22.34 11.84
CA PRO A 243 3.50 23.12 13.02
C PRO A 243 2.32 23.65 13.84
N ASP A 244 1.16 23.80 13.21
CA ASP A 244 -0.07 24.27 13.87
C ASP A 244 -0.91 23.12 14.45
N ASP A 245 -0.60 21.86 14.12
CA ASP A 245 -1.30 20.71 14.69
C ASP A 245 -0.86 20.49 16.14
N LYS A 246 -1.81 20.07 16.97
CA LYS A 246 -1.53 19.66 18.35
C LYS A 246 -0.94 18.25 18.38
N GLU A 247 0.15 18.06 19.13
CA GLU A 247 0.68 16.73 19.42
C GLU A 247 -0.36 15.84 20.14
N PRO A 248 -0.58 14.60 19.68
CA PRO A 248 -1.52 13.70 20.33
C PRO A 248 -0.94 13.15 21.63
N THR A 249 -1.81 12.67 22.52
CA THR A 249 -1.39 11.79 23.61
C THR A 249 -1.32 10.34 23.12
N ALA A 250 -0.59 9.48 23.83
CA ALA A 250 -0.63 8.03 23.57
C ALA A 250 -2.06 7.48 23.65
N GLN A 251 -2.89 8.02 24.56
CA GLN A 251 -4.27 7.59 24.72
C GLN A 251 -5.16 7.96 23.52
N ASP A 252 -4.87 9.06 22.82
CA ASP A 252 -5.61 9.43 21.60
C ASP A 252 -5.39 8.38 20.51
N ILE A 253 -4.12 8.00 20.27
CA ILE A 253 -3.76 6.97 19.28
C ILE A 253 -4.34 5.60 19.66
N ILE A 254 -4.19 5.21 20.93
CA ILE A 254 -4.77 3.95 21.45
C ILE A 254 -6.29 3.92 21.29
N THR A 255 -6.97 5.06 21.44
CA THR A 255 -8.42 5.15 21.21
C THR A 255 -8.78 4.93 19.74
N GLY A 256 -7.98 5.50 18.83
CA GLY A 256 -8.09 5.22 17.39
C GLY A 256 -7.89 3.73 17.07
N TYR A 257 -6.86 3.09 17.63
CA TYR A 257 -6.65 1.65 17.46
C TYR A 257 -7.82 0.82 17.96
N LYS A 258 -8.36 1.12 19.15
CA LYS A 258 -9.55 0.42 19.68
C LYS A 258 -10.75 0.52 18.75
N GLN A 259 -10.97 1.69 18.12
CA GLN A 259 -12.04 1.84 17.14
C GLN A 259 -11.79 1.01 15.86
N LEU A 260 -10.56 0.95 15.36
CA LEU A 260 -10.23 0.08 14.23
C LEU A 260 -10.42 -1.41 14.59
N ILE A 261 -10.07 -1.79 15.81
CA ILE A 261 -10.26 -3.16 16.33
C ILE A 261 -11.74 -3.51 16.38
N ASP A 262 -12.55 -2.69 17.06
CA ASP A 262 -13.99 -2.92 17.20
C ASP A 262 -14.68 -3.03 15.83
N ARG A 263 -14.25 -2.22 14.86
CA ARG A 263 -14.77 -2.26 13.49
C ARG A 263 -14.33 -3.48 12.70
N ALA A 264 -13.08 -3.92 12.85
CA ALA A 264 -12.63 -5.18 12.24
C ALA A 264 -13.46 -6.36 12.78
N HIS A 265 -13.58 -6.44 14.11
CA HIS A 265 -14.33 -7.51 14.79
C HIS A 265 -15.82 -7.50 14.46
N ALA A 266 -16.45 -6.33 14.30
CA ALA A 266 -17.83 -6.21 13.84
C ALA A 266 -18.09 -6.86 12.47
N HIS A 267 -17.04 -7.02 11.66
CA HIS A 267 -17.08 -7.68 10.35
C HIS A 267 -16.44 -9.08 10.37
N GLY A 268 -16.11 -9.62 11.55
CA GLY A 268 -15.46 -10.93 11.70
C GLY A 268 -14.02 -10.95 11.18
N ILE A 269 -13.39 -9.79 11.02
CA ILE A 269 -12.02 -9.63 10.52
C ILE A 269 -11.07 -9.55 11.71
N ARG A 270 -9.97 -10.30 11.65
CA ARG A 270 -8.87 -10.19 12.62
C ARG A 270 -8.09 -8.91 12.43
N ILE A 271 -7.49 -8.41 13.50
CA ILE A 271 -6.57 -7.29 13.45
C ILE A 271 -5.29 -7.58 14.24
N VAL A 272 -4.17 -7.56 13.54
CA VAL A 272 -2.82 -7.74 14.08
C VAL A 272 -2.17 -6.36 14.18
N GLY A 273 -1.68 -6.01 15.37
CA GLY A 273 -0.97 -4.76 15.60
C GLY A 273 0.53 -4.93 15.41
N ALA A 274 1.16 -4.01 14.69
CA ALA A 274 2.62 -3.93 14.64
C ALA A 274 3.10 -2.71 15.43
N THR A 275 4.13 -2.90 16.26
CA THR A 275 4.75 -1.79 17.01
C THR A 275 5.38 -0.78 16.05
N LEU A 276 5.31 0.50 16.40
CA LEU A 276 5.97 1.59 15.69
C LEU A 276 7.49 1.43 15.79
N THR A 277 8.22 1.56 14.69
CA THR A 277 9.69 1.43 14.66
C THR A 277 10.38 2.58 15.41
N PRO A 278 11.66 2.43 15.77
CA PRO A 278 12.43 3.54 16.33
C PRO A 278 12.58 4.68 15.32
N PHE A 279 12.63 5.91 15.81
CA PHE A 279 12.66 7.12 14.99
C PHE A 279 13.53 8.24 15.60
N ALA A 280 14.48 7.87 16.47
CA ALA A 280 15.40 8.85 17.03
C ALA A 280 16.18 9.57 15.93
N GLU A 281 16.22 10.90 16.03
CA GLU A 281 16.93 11.77 15.08
C GLU A 281 16.36 11.75 13.64
N THR A 282 15.10 11.34 13.45
CA THR A 282 14.42 11.49 12.16
C THR A 282 14.55 12.93 11.64
N PHE A 283 15.02 13.07 10.40
CA PHE A 283 15.22 14.36 9.72
C PHE A 283 16.15 15.37 10.42
N LYS A 284 17.04 14.92 11.31
CA LYS A 284 17.98 15.79 12.01
C LYS A 284 18.76 16.71 11.07
N GLY A 285 18.79 18.00 11.39
CA GLY A 285 19.45 19.03 10.57
C GLY A 285 18.64 19.49 9.36
N LEU A 286 17.43 18.97 9.17
CA LEU A 286 16.46 19.49 8.20
C LEU A 286 15.44 20.42 8.89
N PRO A 287 14.73 21.28 8.14
CA PRO A 287 13.68 22.14 8.71
C PRO A 287 12.53 21.38 9.40
N THR A 288 12.44 20.06 9.18
CA THR A 288 11.45 19.15 9.76
C THR A 288 12.02 18.27 10.87
N GLU A 289 13.18 18.62 11.45
CA GLU A 289 13.82 17.84 12.53
C GLU A 289 12.97 17.73 13.80
N GLY A 290 12.00 18.62 13.98
CA GLY A 290 10.97 18.52 15.03
C GLY A 290 10.05 17.31 14.85
N TYR A 291 10.18 16.54 13.77
CA TYR A 291 9.56 15.22 13.65
C TYR A 291 9.87 14.35 14.86
N TYR A 292 11.11 14.39 15.36
CA TYR A 292 11.53 13.69 16.56
C TYR A 292 11.78 14.64 17.73
N THR A 293 11.26 14.28 18.90
CA THR A 293 11.66 14.85 20.20
C THR A 293 11.69 13.76 21.27
N PRO A 294 12.45 13.92 22.37
CA PRO A 294 12.37 12.99 23.50
C PRO A 294 10.95 12.85 24.08
N GLU A 295 10.12 13.89 23.97
CA GLU A 295 8.72 13.89 24.40
C GLU A 295 7.86 13.00 23.50
N LYS A 296 8.06 13.09 22.18
CA LYS A 296 7.40 12.21 21.19
C LYS A 296 7.84 10.75 21.33
N GLU A 297 9.09 10.49 21.70
CA GLU A 297 9.55 9.13 21.99
C GLU A 297 8.81 8.51 23.18
N LYS A 298 8.52 9.29 24.23
CA LYS A 298 7.69 8.80 25.35
C LYS A 298 6.31 8.38 24.88
N ILE A 299 5.72 9.10 23.93
CA ILE A 299 4.42 8.75 23.34
C ILE A 299 4.54 7.43 22.56
N ARG A 300 5.54 7.30 21.67
CA ARG A 300 5.76 6.10 20.87
C ARG A 300 5.97 4.87 21.76
N VAL A 301 6.81 4.97 22.79
CA VAL A 301 7.04 3.88 23.75
C VAL A 301 5.77 3.48 24.48
N ALA A 302 4.95 4.45 24.92
CA ALA A 302 3.68 4.16 25.58
C ALA A 302 2.66 3.48 24.65
N VAL A 303 2.63 3.89 23.37
CA VAL A 303 1.80 3.24 22.34
C VAL A 303 2.29 1.81 22.09
N ASN A 304 3.60 1.60 21.91
CA ASN A 304 4.17 0.27 21.70
C ASN A 304 3.97 -0.67 22.89
N GLU A 305 4.10 -0.16 24.11
CA GLU A 305 3.80 -0.93 25.31
C GLU A 305 2.34 -1.39 25.32
N TRP A 306 1.40 -0.50 24.97
CA TRP A 306 0.00 -0.90 24.85
C TRP A 306 -0.25 -1.92 23.71
N ILE A 307 0.43 -1.80 22.57
CA ILE A 307 0.36 -2.80 21.49
C ILE A 307 0.79 -4.18 22.02
N ARG A 308 1.90 -4.24 22.78
CA ARG A 308 2.44 -5.50 23.31
C ARG A 308 1.58 -6.12 24.41
N THR A 309 1.08 -5.32 25.35
CA THR A 309 0.51 -5.83 26.61
C THR A 309 -0.97 -5.52 26.80
N GLY A 310 -1.52 -4.57 26.05
CA GLY A 310 -2.89 -4.08 26.21
C GLY A 310 -3.99 -5.08 25.84
N GLY A 311 -3.64 -6.18 25.16
CA GLY A 311 -4.54 -7.30 24.86
C GLY A 311 -5.62 -7.01 23.81
N GLY A 312 -5.60 -5.84 23.18
CA GLY A 312 -6.61 -5.41 22.20
C GLY A 312 -6.50 -6.11 20.84
N PHE A 313 -5.30 -6.35 20.34
CA PHE A 313 -5.09 -7.00 19.04
C PHE A 313 -5.21 -8.53 19.11
N ASP A 314 -5.56 -9.15 17.98
CA ASP A 314 -5.62 -10.62 17.84
C ASP A 314 -4.24 -11.27 17.76
N GLY A 315 -3.23 -10.48 17.38
CA GLY A 315 -1.82 -10.84 17.31
C GLY A 315 -0.95 -9.59 17.31
N VAL A 316 0.33 -9.75 17.61
CA VAL A 316 1.30 -8.65 17.67
C VAL A 316 2.56 -9.01 16.90
N VAL A 317 3.09 -8.03 16.16
CA VAL A 317 4.43 -8.08 15.55
C VAL A 317 5.28 -6.96 16.13
N ASP A 318 6.44 -7.30 16.72
CA ASP A 318 7.31 -6.34 17.40
C ASP A 318 8.42 -5.82 16.47
N PHE A 319 8.05 -4.99 15.50
CA PHE A 319 9.01 -4.34 14.60
C PHE A 319 9.94 -3.33 15.29
N ASP A 320 9.54 -2.77 16.42
CA ASP A 320 10.39 -1.89 17.23
C ASP A 320 11.67 -2.63 17.61
N LYS A 321 11.52 -3.83 18.18
CA LYS A 321 12.66 -4.68 18.54
C LYS A 321 13.46 -5.19 17.33
N VAL A 322 12.82 -5.44 16.19
CA VAL A 322 13.50 -5.91 14.98
C VAL A 322 14.40 -4.83 14.39
N MET A 323 13.94 -3.59 14.46
CA MET A 323 14.55 -2.45 13.79
C MET A 323 15.48 -1.62 14.68
N GLU A 324 15.44 -1.83 16.00
CA GLU A 324 16.27 -1.12 16.98
C GLU A 324 17.76 -1.48 16.93
N ASP A 325 18.62 -0.47 17.01
CA ASP A 325 20.04 -0.64 17.26
C ASP A 325 20.27 -1.16 18.69
N PRO A 326 20.76 -2.40 18.87
CA PRO A 326 20.97 -2.95 20.21
C PRO A 326 22.03 -2.20 21.03
N ALA A 327 22.87 -1.38 20.38
CA ALA A 327 23.84 -0.51 21.05
C ALA A 327 23.29 0.89 21.38
N LYS A 328 22.16 1.29 20.77
CA LYS A 328 21.55 2.62 20.90
C LYS A 328 20.01 2.51 20.90
N PRO A 329 19.39 2.23 22.06
CA PRO A 329 17.94 2.13 22.15
C PRO A 329 17.21 3.37 21.62
N GLY A 330 16.11 3.15 20.90
CA GLY A 330 15.35 4.21 20.21
C GLY A 330 15.89 4.64 18.84
N TYR A 331 17.07 4.15 18.43
CA TYR A 331 17.63 4.41 17.09
C TYR A 331 17.33 3.27 16.13
N LEU A 332 17.02 3.62 14.89
CA LEU A 332 16.95 2.67 13.78
C LEU A 332 18.35 2.12 13.53
N ARG A 333 18.48 0.82 13.25
CA ARG A 333 19.78 0.23 12.89
C ARG A 333 20.32 0.85 11.59
N ASP A 334 21.57 1.28 11.62
CA ASP A 334 22.26 1.86 10.46
C ASP A 334 22.24 0.95 9.21
N ASP A 335 22.28 -0.38 9.39
CA ASP A 335 22.23 -1.34 8.27
C ASP A 335 20.83 -1.49 7.66
N TYR A 336 19.79 -1.04 8.37
CA TYR A 336 18.40 -1.07 7.92
C TYR A 336 17.86 0.31 7.56
N ASP A 337 18.53 1.40 7.89
CA ASP A 337 18.13 2.77 7.54
C ASP A 337 18.44 3.11 6.08
N CYS A 338 17.57 3.87 5.41
CA CYS A 338 17.89 4.50 4.12
C CYS A 338 18.59 5.86 4.25
N GLY A 339 18.82 6.31 5.48
CA GLY A 339 19.62 7.48 5.83
C GLY A 339 18.81 8.65 6.36
N ASP A 340 17.53 8.44 6.69
CA ASP A 340 16.65 9.47 7.25
C ASP A 340 16.22 9.20 8.70
N ASN A 341 16.74 8.12 9.29
CA ASN A 341 16.41 7.61 10.63
C ASN A 341 14.91 7.32 10.82
N LEU A 342 14.19 6.95 9.76
CA LEU A 342 12.77 6.60 9.81
C LEU A 342 12.43 5.42 8.92
N HIS A 343 12.83 5.46 7.65
CA HIS A 343 12.39 4.49 6.66
C HIS A 343 13.40 3.35 6.49
N PRO A 344 12.92 2.10 6.49
CA PRO A 344 13.77 0.97 6.14
C PRO A 344 14.28 1.04 4.70
N ASN A 345 15.51 0.58 4.49
CA ASN A 345 16.01 0.17 3.18
C ASN A 345 15.57 -1.28 2.86
N ASP A 346 15.95 -1.82 1.71
CA ASP A 346 15.62 -3.19 1.30
C ASP A 346 16.00 -4.27 2.33
N ALA A 347 17.15 -4.12 3.01
CA ALA A 347 17.57 -5.07 4.04
C ALA A 347 16.67 -4.98 5.29
N GLY A 348 16.30 -3.76 5.69
CA GLY A 348 15.35 -3.51 6.77
C GLY A 348 13.96 -4.09 6.48
N TYR A 349 13.42 -3.86 5.28
CA TYR A 349 12.13 -4.44 4.88
C TYR A 349 12.14 -5.96 4.86
N LYS A 350 13.24 -6.58 4.39
CA LYS A 350 13.40 -8.02 4.48
C LYS A 350 13.45 -8.50 5.93
N ALA A 351 14.18 -7.81 6.81
CA ALA A 351 14.29 -8.16 8.22
C ALA A 351 12.93 -8.09 8.93
N MET A 352 12.14 -7.04 8.66
CA MET A 352 10.76 -6.93 9.13
C MET A 352 9.94 -8.14 8.68
N ALA A 353 9.94 -8.44 7.38
CA ALA A 353 9.16 -9.55 6.87
C ALA A 353 9.61 -10.90 7.44
N ASP A 354 10.91 -11.16 7.57
CA ASP A 354 11.45 -12.41 8.13
C ASP A 354 11.05 -12.62 9.60
N ALA A 355 10.90 -11.55 10.38
CA ALA A 355 10.52 -11.59 11.79
C ALA A 355 9.05 -11.97 12.03
N VAL A 356 8.18 -11.85 11.02
CA VAL A 356 6.77 -12.19 11.14
C VAL A 356 6.60 -13.72 11.14
N ASP A 357 6.04 -14.27 12.22
CA ASP A 357 5.48 -15.60 12.18
C ASP A 357 4.17 -15.58 11.36
N LEU A 358 4.09 -16.37 10.28
CA LEU A 358 2.93 -16.37 9.40
C LEU A 358 1.67 -16.84 10.14
N ASP A 359 1.79 -17.71 11.14
CA ASP A 359 0.63 -18.22 11.87
C ASP A 359 -0.06 -17.13 12.70
N VAL A 360 0.67 -16.07 13.08
CA VAL A 360 0.08 -14.87 13.72
C VAL A 360 -0.94 -14.19 12.79
N LEU A 361 -0.71 -14.28 11.47
CA LEU A 361 -1.56 -13.68 10.45
C LEU A 361 -2.75 -14.56 10.02
N LEU A 362 -2.76 -15.85 10.35
CA LEU A 362 -3.66 -16.86 9.75
C LEU A 362 -4.66 -17.49 10.74
N GLY A 363 -4.96 -16.84 11.87
CA GLY A 363 -5.87 -17.36 12.90
C GLY A 363 -7.37 -17.05 12.69
N SER A 364 -8.20 -17.29 13.72
CA SER A 364 -9.63 -16.90 13.77
C SER A 364 -9.87 -15.70 14.70
N ALA A 365 -10.78 -14.79 14.38
CA ALA A 365 -11.07 -13.62 15.24
C ALA A 365 -11.40 -14.02 16.69
N LYS A 366 -10.98 -13.19 17.67
CA LYS A 366 -11.22 -13.42 19.10
C LYS A 366 -12.69 -13.25 19.50
#